data_AF-A0A4Y8SL61-F1
#
_entry.id   AF-A0A4Y8SL61-F1
#
_cell.length_a   1.000
_cell.length_b   1.000
_cell.length_c   1.000
_cell.angle_alpha   90.00
_cell.angle_beta   90.00
_cell.angle_gamma   90.00
#
_symmetry.space_group_name_H-M   'P 1'
#
loop_
_entity.id
_entity.type
_entity.pdbx_description
1 polymer ?
#
loop_
_entity_poly.entity_id
_entity_poly.type
_entity_poly.pdbx_seq_one_letter_code
_entity_poly.pdbx_strand_id
1 'polypeptide(L)'
;MKSAKPKTDVLADTPGVDALMRTLDHPLKDVLQSLRQVILAADSRVGEHVKWNAPSFLYIGDMPPFNPKEYKRYIIVSNFFRKDCIRLVFPSGAKVNDTSGFLEGDYADGRRLANFYNLEDVVAKKSTLQQIISEWLSLLEN
;
A
#
# COMPACT_ATOMS: atom_id res chain seq x y z
N MET A 1 36.67 -20.69 1.77
CA MET A 1 35.66 -19.70 2.20
C MET A 1 34.51 -19.73 1.21
N LYS A 2 33.30 -20.10 1.64
CA LYS A 2 32.13 -20.10 0.74
C LYS A 2 31.57 -18.68 0.71
N SER A 3 31.82 -17.95 -0.37
CA SER A 3 31.15 -16.67 -0.64
C SER A 3 29.66 -16.95 -0.79
N ALA A 4 28.86 -16.57 0.20
CA ALA A 4 27.41 -16.56 0.06
C ALA A 4 27.06 -15.50 -1.00
N LYS A 5 26.44 -15.94 -2.11
CA LYS A 5 25.84 -15.01 -3.07
C LYS A 5 24.86 -14.10 -2.30
N PRO A 6 24.82 -12.78 -2.57
CA PRO A 6 23.85 -11.92 -1.93
C PRO A 6 22.46 -12.48 -2.24
N LYS A 7 21.67 -12.76 -1.20
CA LYS A 7 20.24 -13.00 -1.39
C LYS A 7 19.72 -11.69 -2.00
N THR A 8 19.26 -11.75 -3.23
CA THR A 8 18.40 -10.70 -3.76
C THR A 8 17.17 -10.73 -2.87
N ASP A 9 17.11 -9.85 -1.87
CA ASP A 9 15.96 -9.75 -0.98
C ASP A 9 14.78 -9.40 -1.87
N VAL A 10 13.89 -10.38 -2.06
CA VAL A 10 12.66 -10.19 -2.81
C VAL A 10 11.83 -9.21 -2.00
N LEU A 11 11.73 -7.96 -2.47
CA LEU A 11 11.02 -6.90 -1.76
C LEU A 11 9.52 -7.19 -1.66
N ALA A 12 8.94 -7.79 -2.71
CA ALA A 12 7.53 -8.14 -2.79
C ALA A 12 7.28 -9.64 -2.56
N ASP A 13 6.17 -9.97 -1.91
CA ASP A 13 5.72 -11.34 -1.62
C ASP A 13 4.27 -11.55 -2.10
N THR A 14 4.08 -11.48 -3.42
CA THR A 14 2.80 -11.79 -4.06
C THR A 14 2.27 -13.18 -3.69
N PRO A 15 3.08 -14.26 -3.68
CA PRO A 15 2.61 -15.58 -3.26
C PRO A 15 2.08 -15.63 -1.82
N GLY A 16 2.72 -14.92 -0.89
CA GLY A 16 2.26 -14.78 0.49
C GLY A 16 0.95 -14.01 0.60
N VAL A 17 0.79 -12.92 -0.16
CA VAL A 17 -0.48 -12.18 -0.24
C VAL A 17 -1.58 -13.03 -0.88
N ASP A 18 -1.29 -13.81 -1.91
CA ASP A 18 -2.25 -14.76 -2.51
C ASP A 18 -2.71 -15.81 -1.49
N ALA A 19 -1.78 -16.35 -0.70
CA ALA A 19 -2.09 -17.29 0.36
C ALA A 19 -3.01 -16.67 1.41
N LEU A 20 -2.70 -15.45 1.86
CA LEU A 20 -3.54 -14.69 2.78
C LEU A 20 -4.95 -14.48 2.19
N MET A 21 -5.05 -13.99 0.95
CA MET A 21 -6.33 -13.70 0.31
C MET A 21 -7.18 -14.96 0.12
N ARG A 22 -6.58 -16.13 -0.15
CA ARG A 22 -7.35 -17.39 -0.21
C ARG A 22 -8.04 -17.72 1.11
N THR A 23 -7.32 -17.61 2.22
CA THR A 23 -7.83 -18.00 3.54
C THR A 23 -8.57 -16.89 4.29
N LEU A 24 -8.54 -15.66 3.80
CA LEU A 24 -9.17 -14.52 4.45
C LEU A 24 -10.69 -14.68 4.52
N ASP A 25 -11.23 -14.67 5.74
CA ASP A 25 -12.66 -14.61 6.06
C ASP A 25 -13.02 -13.20 6.53
N HIS A 26 -13.47 -12.37 5.59
CA HIS A 26 -13.83 -10.98 5.84
C HIS A 26 -14.99 -10.56 4.92
N PRO A 27 -16.02 -9.84 5.42
CA PRO A 27 -17.17 -9.44 4.60
C PRO A 27 -16.80 -8.52 3.43
N LEU A 28 -15.73 -7.72 3.58
CA LEU A 28 -15.22 -6.83 2.54
C LEU A 28 -14.02 -7.41 1.77
N LYS A 29 -13.91 -8.73 1.69
CA LYS A 29 -12.82 -9.41 0.97
C LYS A 29 -12.75 -8.98 -0.50
N ASP A 30 -13.89 -8.83 -1.16
CA ASP A 30 -13.95 -8.43 -2.57
C ASP A 30 -13.49 -6.99 -2.77
N VAL A 31 -13.82 -6.10 -1.82
CA VAL A 31 -13.30 -4.72 -1.79
C VAL A 31 -11.79 -4.71 -1.67
N LEU A 32 -11.24 -5.50 -0.73
CA LEU A 32 -9.79 -5.61 -0.53
C LEU A 32 -9.09 -6.20 -1.77
N GLN A 33 -9.69 -7.20 -2.42
CA GLN A 33 -9.17 -7.79 -3.65
C GLN A 33 -9.17 -6.79 -4.82
N SER A 34 -10.24 -6.01 -4.97
CA SER A 34 -10.35 -4.97 -6.00
C SER A 34 -9.33 -3.84 -5.76
N LEU A 35 -9.18 -3.40 -4.50
CA LEU A 35 -8.16 -2.41 -4.13
C LEU A 35 -6.75 -2.91 -4.44
N ARG A 36 -6.44 -4.17 -4.11
CA ARG A 36 -5.16 -4.81 -4.43
C ARG A 36 -4.85 -4.70 -5.93
N GLN A 37 -5.81 -5.02 -6.79
CA GLN A 37 -5.64 -4.91 -8.24
C GLN A 37 -5.42 -3.47 -8.70
N VAL A 38 -6.21 -2.52 -8.19
CA VAL A 38 -6.08 -1.09 -8.53
C VAL A 38 -4.71 -0.54 -8.12
N ILE A 39 -4.23 -0.87 -6.92
CA ILE A 39 -2.96 -0.39 -6.37
C ILE A 39 -1.77 -0.96 -7.17
N LEU A 40 -1.76 -2.27 -7.44
CA LEU A 40 -0.70 -2.91 -8.23
C LEU A 40 -0.68 -2.43 -9.69
N ALA A 41 -1.84 -2.05 -10.23
CA ALA A 41 -1.94 -1.51 -11.59
C ALA A 41 -1.56 -0.02 -11.69
N ALA A 42 -1.33 0.68 -10.56
CA ALA A 42 -0.99 2.09 -10.57
C ALA A 42 0.40 2.35 -11.17
N ASP A 43 1.37 1.49 -10.85
CA ASP A 43 2.75 1.60 -11.33
C ASP A 43 3.50 0.27 -11.13
N SER A 44 4.34 -0.13 -12.09
CA SER A 44 5.12 -1.37 -12.00
C SER A 44 6.14 -1.41 -10.86
N ARG A 45 6.44 -0.25 -10.25
CA ARG A 45 7.33 -0.11 -9.08
C ARG A 45 6.57 -0.30 -7.76
N VAL A 46 5.28 -0.65 -7.79
CA VAL A 46 4.52 -1.06 -6.61
C VAL A 46 4.60 -2.57 -6.44
N GLY A 47 5.18 -2.99 -5.32
CA GLY A 47 5.10 -4.36 -4.82
C GLY A 47 4.12 -4.48 -3.67
N GLU A 48 3.88 -5.72 -3.25
CA GLU A 48 3.01 -6.05 -2.13
C GLU A 48 3.65 -7.06 -1.20
N HIS A 49 3.18 -7.14 0.03
CA HIS A 49 3.59 -8.15 0.99
C HIS A 49 2.54 -8.25 2.12
N VAL A 50 2.68 -9.23 3.02
CA VAL A 50 1.82 -9.32 4.20
C VAL A 50 2.41 -8.53 5.38
N LYS A 51 1.64 -7.57 5.90
CA LYS A 51 1.94 -6.86 7.16
C LYS A 51 0.73 -6.84 8.06
N TRP A 52 0.92 -7.21 9.32
CA TRP A 52 -0.15 -7.29 10.31
C TRP A 52 -1.38 -8.09 9.83
N ASN A 53 -1.12 -9.21 9.14
CA ASN A 53 -2.15 -10.07 8.54
C ASN A 53 -3.03 -9.36 7.48
N ALA A 54 -2.48 -8.35 6.80
CA ALA A 54 -3.15 -7.59 5.75
C ALA A 54 -2.25 -7.42 4.52
N PRO A 55 -2.81 -7.40 3.28
CA PRO A 55 -2.08 -6.98 2.09
C PRO A 55 -1.62 -5.54 2.26
N SER A 56 -0.32 -5.31 2.17
CA SER A 56 0.27 -3.98 2.25
C SER A 56 1.18 -3.77 1.05
N PHE A 57 1.46 -2.52 0.71
CA PHE A 57 2.10 -2.15 -0.54
C PHE A 57 3.34 -1.30 -0.28
N LEU A 58 4.35 -1.55 -1.09
CA LEU A 58 5.66 -0.94 -0.95
C LEU A 58 6.23 -0.56 -2.31
N TYR A 59 7.12 0.42 -2.29
CA TYR A 59 7.92 0.80 -3.43
C TYR A 59 9.11 -0.14 -3.61
N ILE A 60 9.17 -0.79 -4.77
CA ILE A 60 10.21 -1.76 -5.15
C ILE A 60 11.24 -1.21 -6.13
N GLY A 61 11.12 0.06 -6.51
CA GLY A 61 12.12 0.74 -7.31
C GLY A 61 13.38 1.12 -6.51
N ASP A 62 14.29 1.80 -7.21
CA ASP A 62 15.55 2.27 -6.63
C ASP A 62 15.29 3.36 -5.59
N MET A 63 16.00 3.26 -4.46
CA MET A 63 15.89 4.21 -3.34
C MET A 63 17.29 4.38 -2.71
N PRO A 64 17.68 5.60 -2.32
CA PRO A 64 18.94 5.83 -1.61
C PRO A 64 19.05 4.96 -0.35
N PRO A 65 20.26 4.58 0.10
CA PRO A 65 20.42 3.84 1.35
C PRO A 65 19.75 4.55 2.53
N PHE A 66 18.95 3.83 3.30
CA PHE A 66 18.28 4.33 4.49
C PHE A 66 18.28 3.27 5.60
N ASN A 67 18.06 3.70 6.84
CA ASN A 67 17.96 2.75 7.96
C ASN A 67 16.68 1.90 7.79
N PRO A 68 16.77 0.55 7.73
CA PRO A 68 15.59 -0.30 7.52
C PRO A 68 14.46 -0.08 8.54
N LYS A 69 14.78 0.40 9.74
CA LYS A 69 13.80 0.73 10.80
C LYS A 69 12.93 1.95 10.50
N GLU A 70 13.24 2.72 9.46
CA GLU A 70 12.44 3.85 9.00
C GLU A 70 11.31 3.43 8.06
N TYR A 71 11.34 2.20 7.55
CA TYR A 71 10.28 1.63 6.68
C TYR A 71 9.86 2.52 5.50
N LYS A 72 10.78 3.33 4.95
CA LYS A 72 10.51 4.32 3.89
C LYS A 72 9.88 3.77 2.60
N ARG A 73 10.06 2.47 2.34
CA ARG A 73 9.47 1.80 1.17
C ARG A 73 7.96 1.60 1.29
N TYR A 74 7.40 1.59 2.49
CA TYR A 74 5.97 1.32 2.67
C TYR A 74 5.13 2.51 2.23
N ILE A 75 4.31 2.31 1.20
CA ILE A 75 3.48 3.36 0.64
C ILE A 75 2.05 3.29 1.15
N ILE A 76 1.53 2.07 1.32
CA ILE A 76 0.17 1.82 1.81
C ILE A 76 0.19 0.61 2.75
N VAL A 77 -0.46 0.73 3.92
CA VAL A 77 -0.73 -0.39 4.82
C VAL A 77 -2.24 -0.55 4.95
N SER A 78 -2.77 -1.72 4.60
CA SER A 78 -4.21 -1.98 4.75
C SER A 78 -4.56 -2.29 6.20
N ASN A 79 -5.68 -1.75 6.67
CA ASN A 79 -6.26 -2.05 7.97
C ASN A 79 -7.77 -2.25 7.82
N PHE A 80 -8.23 -3.42 8.23
CA PHE A 80 -9.65 -3.82 8.22
C PHE A 80 -10.01 -4.56 9.51
N PHE A 81 -9.36 -4.22 10.63
CA PHE A 81 -9.69 -4.82 11.93
C PHE A 81 -11.15 -4.54 12.31
N ARG A 82 -11.62 -3.31 12.07
CA ARG A 82 -13.06 -3.03 12.07
C ARG A 82 -13.62 -3.42 10.70
N LYS A 83 -14.70 -4.19 10.72
CA LYS A 83 -15.34 -4.76 9.52
C LYS A 83 -16.30 -3.80 8.81
N ASP A 84 -16.24 -2.51 9.13
CA ASP A 84 -17.09 -1.45 8.58
C ASP A 84 -16.56 -0.89 7.26
N CYS A 85 -15.23 -0.86 7.07
CA CYS A 85 -14.58 -0.47 5.83
C CYS A 85 -13.16 -1.03 5.74
N ILE A 86 -12.63 -1.06 4.51
CA ILE A 86 -11.19 -1.24 4.28
C ILE A 86 -10.53 0.15 4.38
N ARG A 87 -9.53 0.28 5.25
CA ARG A 87 -8.76 1.51 5.43
C ARG A 87 -7.38 1.34 4.83
N LEU A 88 -7.02 2.23 3.93
CA LEU A 88 -5.66 2.33 3.42
C LEU A 88 -4.94 3.41 4.22
N VAL A 89 -3.89 3.02 4.94
CA VAL A 89 -3.03 3.94 5.68
C VAL A 89 -1.87 4.35 4.79
N PHE A 90 -1.73 5.64 4.53
CA PHE A 90 -0.59 6.25 3.84
C PHE A 90 0.38 6.81 4.89
N PRO A 91 1.49 6.12 5.24
CA PRO A 91 2.34 6.51 6.36
C PRO A 91 2.95 7.92 6.26
N SER A 92 3.07 8.44 5.04
CA SER A 92 3.56 9.80 4.77
C SER A 92 2.63 10.54 3.81
N GLY A 93 1.33 10.25 3.90
CA GLY A 93 0.31 10.85 3.03
C GLY A 93 0.28 12.37 3.09
N ALA A 94 0.70 13.00 4.19
CA ALA A 94 0.75 14.46 4.31
C ALA A 94 1.76 15.15 3.36
N LYS A 95 2.69 14.41 2.73
CA LYS A 95 3.58 14.98 1.72
C LYS A 95 2.98 14.96 0.31
N VAL A 96 1.90 14.21 0.10
CA VAL A 96 1.15 14.21 -1.16
C VAL A 96 0.24 15.43 -1.16
N ASN A 97 0.26 16.22 -2.22
CA ASN A 97 -0.59 17.38 -2.34
C ASN A 97 -2.00 16.98 -2.82
N ASP A 98 -2.78 16.39 -1.93
CA ASP A 98 -4.16 16.01 -2.25
C ASP A 98 -5.10 17.22 -2.27
N THR A 99 -5.48 17.65 -3.47
CA THR A 99 -6.48 18.71 -3.68
C THR A 99 -7.91 18.18 -3.80
N SER A 100 -8.08 16.85 -3.84
CA SER A 100 -9.38 16.20 -4.04
C SER A 100 -10.16 15.96 -2.74
N GLY A 101 -9.49 16.00 -1.58
CA GLY A 101 -10.07 15.66 -0.28
C GLY A 101 -10.27 14.15 -0.09
N PHE A 102 -9.61 13.32 -0.90
CA PHE A 102 -9.67 11.86 -0.81
C PHE A 102 -8.91 11.31 0.41
N LEU A 103 -7.81 11.96 0.78
CA LEU A 103 -7.01 11.63 1.95
C LEU A 103 -7.61 12.31 3.19
N GLU A 104 -8.13 11.49 4.08
CA GLU A 104 -8.75 11.89 5.33
C GLU A 104 -7.79 11.79 6.53
N GLY A 105 -8.15 12.51 7.59
CA GLY A 105 -7.44 12.53 8.87
C GLY A 105 -6.25 13.47 8.87
N ASP A 106 -5.93 14.01 10.04
CA ASP A 106 -4.75 14.82 10.26
C ASP A 106 -4.03 14.35 11.53
N TYR A 107 -2.96 13.58 11.33
CA TYR A 107 -2.19 12.97 12.40
C TYR A 107 -0.80 13.60 12.48
N ALA A 108 -0.29 13.78 13.70
CA ALA A 108 1.00 14.41 13.96
C ALA A 108 2.20 13.69 13.33
N ASP A 109 2.08 12.40 13.03
CA ASP A 109 3.09 11.60 12.32
C ASP A 109 3.04 11.75 10.79
N GLY A 110 2.13 12.58 10.27
CA GLY A 110 1.97 12.85 8.84
C GLY A 110 1.22 11.78 8.07
N ARG A 111 0.65 10.76 8.75
CA ARG A 111 -0.17 9.76 8.04
C ARG A 111 -1.49 10.36 7.57
N ARG A 112 -2.05 9.75 6.52
CA ARG A 112 -3.40 10.01 6.01
C ARG A 112 -4.11 8.69 5.74
N LEU A 113 -5.43 8.71 5.68
CA LEU A 113 -6.27 7.53 5.47
C LEU A 113 -7.13 7.67 4.22
N ALA A 114 -7.41 6.57 3.54
CA ALA A 114 -8.50 6.48 2.58
C ALA A 114 -9.41 5.30 2.95
N ASN A 115 -10.72 5.57 3.01
CA ASN A 115 -11.72 4.60 3.46
C ASN A 115 -12.59 4.11 2.29
N PHE A 116 -12.81 2.79 2.23
CA PHE A 116 -13.61 2.12 1.20
C PHE A 116 -14.63 1.19 1.85
N TYR A 117 -15.92 1.46 1.63
CA TYR A 117 -17.03 0.76 2.27
C TYR A 117 -17.60 -0.36 1.38
N ASN A 118 -17.44 -0.24 0.07
CA ASN A 118 -17.99 -1.17 -0.93
C ASN A 118 -17.19 -1.10 -2.24
N LEU A 119 -17.64 -1.85 -3.26
CA LEU A 119 -16.97 -1.88 -4.56
C LEU A 119 -17.22 -0.60 -5.37
N GLU A 120 -18.37 0.04 -5.19
CA GLU A 120 -18.73 1.30 -5.83
C GLU A 120 -17.73 2.40 -5.45
N ASP A 121 -17.31 2.46 -4.18
CA ASP A 121 -16.25 3.35 -3.72
C ASP A 121 -14.92 3.08 -4.44
N VAL A 122 -14.56 1.81 -4.64
CA VAL A 122 -13.32 1.44 -5.33
C VAL A 122 -13.35 1.94 -6.77
N VAL A 123 -14.48 1.74 -7.46
CA VAL A 123 -14.67 2.20 -8.83
C VAL A 123 -14.64 3.73 -8.90
N ALA A 124 -15.40 4.41 -8.04
CA ALA A 124 -15.54 5.87 -8.05
C ALA A 124 -14.22 6.57 -7.74
N LYS A 125 -13.41 6.02 -6.82
CA LYS A 125 -12.16 6.64 -6.36
C LYS A 125 -10.91 6.07 -7.03
N LYS A 126 -11.06 5.14 -7.98
CA LYS A 126 -9.95 4.44 -8.66
C LYS A 126 -8.90 5.41 -9.21
N SER A 127 -9.34 6.38 -10.02
CA SER A 127 -8.44 7.33 -10.68
C SER A 127 -7.65 8.17 -9.67
N THR A 128 -8.33 8.67 -8.65
CA THR A 128 -7.72 9.47 -7.58
C THR A 128 -6.70 8.66 -6.79
N LEU A 129 -7.03 7.41 -6.43
CA LEU A 129 -6.11 6.51 -5.74
C LEU A 129 -4.84 6.27 -6.56
N GLN A 130 -4.97 6.00 -7.86
CA GLN A 130 -3.82 5.78 -8.73
C GLN A 130 -2.97 7.04 -8.88
N GLN A 131 -3.59 8.22 -9.02
CA GLN A 131 -2.88 9.50 -9.08
C GLN A 131 -2.07 9.77 -7.81
N ILE A 132 -2.66 9.57 -6.63
CA ILE A 132 -1.99 9.74 -5.33
C ILE A 132 -0.81 8.78 -5.19
N ILE A 133 -0.95 7.54 -5.64
CA ILE A 133 0.16 6.58 -5.64
C ILE A 133 1.28 7.09 -6.54
N SER A 134 0.99 7.48 -7.79
CA SER A 134 2.01 7.99 -8.72
C SER A 134 2.73 9.24 -8.19
N GLU A 135 2.00 10.17 -7.60
CA GLU A 135 2.58 11.37 -6.97
C GLU A 135 3.49 10.99 -5.80
N TRP A 136 3.03 10.10 -4.92
CA TRP A 136 3.83 9.61 -3.81
C TRP A 136 5.12 8.92 -4.27
N LEU A 137 5.06 8.06 -5.29
CA LEU A 137 6.24 7.38 -5.84
C LEU A 137 7.27 8.38 -6.37
N SER A 138 6.82 9.46 -7.02
CA SER A 138 7.70 10.51 -7.54
C SER A 138 8.46 11.26 -6.44
N LEU A 139 7.93 11.28 -5.21
CA LEU A 139 8.60 11.86 -4.04
C LEU A 139 9.64 10.92 -3.41
N LEU A 140 9.59 9.62 -3.72
CA LEU A 140 10.55 8.62 -3.20
C LEU A 140 11.82 8.49 -4.04
N GLU A 141 11.79 8.97 -5.29
CA GLU A 141 12.93 8.96 -6.21
C GLU A 141 13.88 10.16 -6.04
N ASN A 142 13.44 11.20 -5.33
CA ASN A 142 14.17 12.46 -5.15
C ASN A 142 15.01 12.50 -3.87
#